data_AF-A0A402AFR1-F1
#
_entry.id   AF-A0A402AFR1-F1
#
_cell.length_a   1.000
_cell.length_b   1.000
_cell.length_c   1.000
_cell.angle_alpha   90.00
_cell.angle_beta   90.00
_cell.angle_gamma   90.00
#
_symmetry.space_group_name_H-M   'P 1'
#
loop_
_entity.id
_entity.type
_entity.pdbx_description
1 polymer ?
#
loop_
_entity_poly.entity_id
_entity_poly.type
_entity_poly.pdbx_seq_one_letter_code
_entity_poly.pdbx_strand_id
1 'polypeptide(L)'
;MGVFLDLTADKVFVAAVLIALVQLNLVPAWVTFIIITREFMVSGLRSIAAAKGKVIPAGIWGKQKTFITLVALGALLLAKGLGAHMLSLFPLMLTFNSQTVNAAEILLLVADGLIIIATIWTILSGVEYLIGGWPLLRSSEESAQ
;
A
#
# COMPACT_ATOMS: atom_id res chain seq x y z
N MET A 1 -13.98 19.44 15.41
CA MET A 1 -13.07 18.35 15.85
C MET A 1 -13.54 16.95 15.42
N GLY A 2 -14.85 16.67 15.25
CA GLY A 2 -15.34 15.34 14.84
C GLY A 2 -14.93 14.86 13.43
N VAL A 3 -14.76 15.76 12.46
CA VAL A 3 -14.45 15.39 11.05
C VAL A 3 -13.03 14.81 10.87
N PHE A 4 -12.08 15.20 11.71
CA PHE A 4 -10.70 14.69 11.66
C PHE A 4 -10.57 13.27 12.25
N LEU A 5 -11.36 12.96 13.29
CA LEU A 5 -11.45 11.60 13.83
C LEU A 5 -12.08 10.64 12.81
N ASP A 6 -13.10 11.09 12.08
CA ASP A 6 -13.82 10.28 11.08
C ASP A 6 -12.94 9.91 9.87
N LEU A 7 -12.17 10.87 9.34
CA LEU A 7 -11.20 10.63 8.25
C LEU A 7 -9.98 9.78 8.64
N THR A 8 -9.64 9.77 9.94
CA THR A 8 -8.53 8.96 10.45
C THR A 8 -9.00 7.55 10.80
N ALA A 9 -10.23 7.41 11.30
CA ALA A 9 -10.84 6.13 11.64
C ALA A 9 -10.96 5.21 10.42
N ASP A 10 -11.35 5.74 9.26
CA ASP A 10 -11.42 4.98 8.00
C ASP A 10 -10.07 4.32 7.65
N LYS A 11 -8.97 5.08 7.78
CA LYS A 11 -7.61 4.57 7.49
C LYS A 11 -7.12 3.57 8.51
N VAL A 12 -7.46 3.77 9.78
CA VAL A 12 -7.14 2.81 10.84
C VAL A 12 -7.93 1.51 10.64
N PHE A 13 -9.18 1.59 10.20
CA PHE A 13 -9.99 0.41 9.86
C PHE A 13 -9.37 -0.38 8.69
N VAL A 14 -8.99 0.30 7.60
CA VAL A 14 -8.31 -0.35 6.47
C VAL A 14 -6.98 -0.98 6.90
N ALA A 15 -6.20 -0.31 7.75
CA ALA A 15 -4.97 -0.87 8.29
C ALA A 15 -5.23 -2.12 9.14
N ALA A 16 -6.27 -2.11 9.99
CA ALA A 16 -6.65 -3.27 10.80
C ALA A 16 -7.07 -4.46 9.92
N VAL A 17 -7.83 -4.23 8.85
CA VAL A 17 -8.20 -5.28 7.88
C VAL A 17 -6.96 -5.85 7.20
N LEU A 18 -6.03 -5.00 6.74
CA LEU A 18 -4.79 -5.49 6.12
C LEU A 18 -3.93 -6.29 7.09
N ILE A 19 -3.86 -5.89 8.36
CA ILE A 19 -3.15 -6.64 9.41
C ILE A 19 -3.83 -7.99 9.67
N ALA A 20 -5.17 -8.05 9.70
CA ALA A 20 -5.90 -9.30 9.83
C ALA A 20 -5.64 -10.25 8.63
N LEU A 21 -5.57 -9.70 7.41
CA LEU A 21 -5.22 -10.47 6.22
C LEU A 21 -3.79 -11.03 6.26
N VAL A 22 -2.86 -10.35 6.92
CA VAL A 22 -1.51 -10.86 7.18
C VAL A 22 -1.56 -12.04 8.16
N GLN A 23 -2.37 -11.96 9.22
CA GLN A 23 -2.53 -13.09 10.16
C GLN A 23 -3.11 -14.34 9.49
N LEU A 24 -3.96 -14.17 8.48
CA LEU A 24 -4.50 -15.26 7.67
C LEU A 24 -3.51 -15.77 6.60
N ASN A 25 -2.26 -15.28 6.56
CA ASN A 25 -1.27 -15.56 5.52
C ASN A 25 -1.76 -15.24 4.09
N LEU A 26 -2.77 -14.36 3.96
CA LEU A 26 -3.33 -13.98 2.67
C LEU A 26 -2.49 -12.88 2.01
N VAL A 27 -2.00 -11.92 2.79
CA VAL A 27 -1.15 -10.81 2.30
C VAL A 27 0.21 -10.82 3.01
N PRO A 28 1.32 -10.56 2.31
CA PRO A 28 2.63 -10.49 2.95
C PRO A 28 2.74 -9.30 3.91
N ALA A 29 3.31 -9.53 5.10
CA ALA A 29 3.45 -8.50 6.15
C ALA A 29 4.21 -7.25 5.68
N TRP A 30 5.26 -7.42 4.89
CA TRP A 30 6.09 -6.32 4.39
C TRP A 30 5.33 -5.42 3.40
N VAL A 31 4.44 -6.01 2.57
CA VAL A 31 3.57 -5.26 1.64
C VAL A 31 2.58 -4.43 2.44
N THR A 32 1.90 -5.06 3.40
CA THR A 32 0.96 -4.38 4.30
C THR A 32 1.62 -3.23 5.04
N PHE A 33 2.83 -3.42 5.58
CA PHE A 33 3.58 -2.37 6.25
C PHE A 33 3.84 -1.17 5.33
N ILE A 34 4.32 -1.41 4.10
CA ILE A 34 4.62 -0.33 3.15
C ILE A 34 3.35 0.43 2.75
N ILE A 35 2.25 -0.28 2.49
CA ILE A 35 0.96 0.33 2.15
C ILE A 35 0.49 1.23 3.29
N ILE A 36 0.47 0.73 4.52
CA ILE A 36 0.05 1.47 5.72
C ILE A 36 0.94 2.72 5.89
N THR A 37 2.26 2.55 5.99
CA THR A 37 3.19 3.67 6.22
C THR A 37 2.99 4.77 5.18
N ARG A 38 2.86 4.41 3.90
CA ARG A 38 2.66 5.38 2.82
C ARG A 38 1.33 6.11 2.93
N GLU A 39 0.25 5.40 3.27
CA GLU A 39 -1.08 6.00 3.38
C GLU A 39 -1.17 7.00 4.54
N PHE A 40 -0.57 6.68 5.69
CA PHE A 40 -0.47 7.59 6.84
C PHE A 40 0.43 8.79 6.53
N MET A 41 1.58 8.57 5.90
CA MET A 41 2.57 9.60 5.59
C MET A 41 2.04 10.65 4.60
N VAL A 42 1.49 10.24 3.46
CA VAL A 42 0.94 11.16 2.45
C VAL A 42 -0.23 11.97 3.03
N SER A 43 -1.05 11.31 3.85
CA SER A 43 -2.19 11.95 4.53
C SER A 43 -1.75 12.97 5.57
N GLY A 44 -0.75 12.63 6.39
CA GLY A 44 -0.17 13.53 7.39
C GLY A 44 0.45 14.76 6.72
N LEU A 45 1.22 14.57 5.65
CA LEU A 45 1.84 15.65 4.89
C LEU A 45 0.80 16.62 4.33
N ARG A 46 -0.30 16.09 3.78
CA ARG A 46 -1.40 16.89 3.24
C ARG A 46 -2.14 17.66 4.33
N SER A 47 -2.34 17.05 5.51
CA SER A 47 -2.96 17.70 6.66
C SER A 47 -2.14 18.90 7.15
N ILE A 48 -0.82 18.74 7.25
CA ILE A 48 0.09 19.82 7.68
C ILE A 48 0.11 20.95 6.64
N ALA A 49 0.12 20.62 5.36
CA ALA A 49 0.08 21.61 4.28
C ALA A 49 -1.24 22.42 4.27
N ALA A 50 -2.38 21.72 4.45
CA ALA A 50 -3.70 22.35 4.56
C ALA A 50 -3.77 23.32 5.75
N ALA A 51 -3.18 22.96 6.90
CA ALA A 51 -3.11 23.84 8.07
C ALA A 51 -2.29 25.12 7.81
N LYS A 52 -1.36 25.11 6.84
CA LYS A 52 -0.53 26.25 6.45
C LYS A 52 -1.07 27.06 5.26
N GLY A 53 -2.29 26.76 4.78
CA GLY A 53 -2.88 27.44 3.62
C GLY A 53 -2.18 27.16 2.28
N LYS A 54 -1.20 26.23 2.25
CA LYS A 54 -0.56 25.75 1.02
C LYS A 54 -1.21 24.44 0.60
N VAL A 55 -1.87 24.44 -0.54
CA VAL A 55 -2.36 23.21 -1.15
C VAL A 55 -1.17 22.53 -1.83
N ILE A 56 -0.67 21.42 -1.27
CA ILE A 56 0.20 20.52 -2.05
C ILE A 56 -0.72 19.90 -3.11
N PRO A 57 -0.56 20.24 -4.41
CA PRO A 57 -1.37 19.62 -5.44
C PRO A 57 -1.11 18.12 -5.43
N ALA A 58 -2.18 17.32 -5.61
CA ALA A 58 -2.05 15.88 -5.74
C ALA A 58 -1.12 15.59 -6.94
N GLY A 59 0.10 15.14 -6.67
CA GLY A 59 1.06 14.75 -7.70
C GLY A 59 0.41 13.75 -8.66
N ILE A 60 0.65 13.97 -9.96
CA ILE A 60 0.07 13.23 -11.10
C ILE A 60 0.27 11.70 -10.97
N TRP A 61 1.29 11.27 -10.24
CA TRP A 61 1.62 9.88 -9.91
C TRP A 61 0.61 9.14 -9.02
N GLY A 62 -0.39 9.82 -8.47
CA GLY A 62 -1.39 9.23 -7.57
C GLY A 62 -2.45 8.36 -8.27
N LYS A 63 -2.81 8.66 -9.52
CA LYS A 63 -4.02 8.09 -10.16
C LYS A 63 -3.85 6.65 -10.67
N GLN A 64 -2.70 6.35 -11.28
CA GLN A 64 -2.42 5.00 -11.82
C GLN A 64 -2.01 4.00 -10.74
N LYS A 65 -1.49 4.49 -9.62
CA LYS A 65 -0.83 3.70 -8.57
C LYS A 65 -1.81 2.97 -7.65
N THR A 66 -2.91 3.62 -7.30
CA THR A 66 -3.97 3.02 -6.48
C THR A 66 -4.67 1.90 -7.24
N PHE A 67 -4.89 2.08 -8.54
CA PHE A 67 -5.49 1.06 -9.39
C PHE A 67 -4.63 -0.19 -9.47
N ILE A 68 -3.33 -0.06 -9.76
CA ILE A 68 -2.41 -1.20 -9.85
C ILE A 68 -2.34 -1.96 -8.51
N THR A 69 -2.26 -1.24 -7.39
CA THR A 69 -2.15 -1.87 -6.06
C THR A 69 -3.44 -2.58 -5.68
N LEU A 70 -4.61 -1.98 -5.92
CA LEU A 70 -5.91 -2.61 -5.63
C LEU A 70 -6.17 -3.81 -6.53
N VAL A 71 -5.82 -3.73 -7.82
CA VAL A 71 -5.93 -4.86 -8.75
C VAL A 71 -4.98 -5.99 -8.33
N ALA A 72 -3.74 -5.67 -7.95
CA ALA A 72 -2.78 -6.66 -7.49
C ALA A 72 -3.24 -7.35 -6.18
N LEU A 73 -3.73 -6.57 -5.21
CA LEU A 73 -4.26 -7.10 -3.95
C LEU A 73 -5.51 -7.96 -4.18
N GLY A 74 -6.42 -7.51 -5.05
CA GLY A 74 -7.62 -8.25 -5.43
C GLY A 74 -7.29 -9.57 -6.14
N ALA A 75 -6.35 -9.56 -7.08
CA ALA A 75 -5.89 -10.75 -7.77
C ALA A 75 -5.22 -11.76 -6.81
N LEU A 76 -4.42 -11.28 -5.85
CA LEU A 76 -3.80 -12.12 -4.82
C LEU A 76 -4.85 -12.81 -3.96
N LEU A 77 -5.83 -12.05 -3.46
CA LEU A 77 -6.90 -12.58 -2.62
C LEU A 77 -7.78 -13.56 -3.39
N LEU A 78 -8.08 -13.28 -4.67
CA LEU A 78 -8.83 -14.18 -5.53
C LEU A 78 -8.07 -15.50 -5.75
N ALA A 79 -6.78 -15.43 -6.08
CA ALA A 79 -5.96 -16.61 -6.32
C ALA A 79 -5.88 -17.51 -5.07
N LYS A 80 -5.61 -16.92 -3.89
CA LYS A 80 -5.61 -17.66 -2.61
C LYS A 80 -6.99 -18.21 -2.24
N GLY A 81 -8.06 -17.45 -2.51
CA GLY A 81 -9.44 -17.90 -2.31
C GLY A 81 -9.84 -19.08 -3.20
N LEU A 82 -9.24 -19.20 -4.38
CA LEU A 82 -9.38 -20.36 -5.27
C LEU A 82 -8.53 -21.57 -4.84
N GLY A 83 -7.83 -21.47 -3.70
CA GLY A 83 -6.98 -22.52 -3.15
C GLY A 83 -5.57 -22.56 -3.75
N ALA A 84 -5.14 -21.53 -4.48
CA ALA A 84 -3.76 -21.45 -4.96
C ALA A 84 -2.81 -21.19 -3.79
N HIS A 85 -1.82 -22.05 -3.64
CA HIS A 85 -0.83 -21.98 -2.56
C HIS A 85 0.53 -22.58 -2.95
N MET A 86 0.60 -23.34 -4.04
CA MET A 86 1.79 -24.12 -4.40
C MET A 86 2.80 -23.36 -5.27
N LEU A 87 2.37 -22.28 -5.93
CA LEU A 87 3.18 -21.41 -6.79
C LEU A 87 3.17 -19.96 -6.28
N SER A 88 3.60 -19.77 -5.03
CA SER A 88 3.70 -18.44 -4.41
C SER A 88 5.14 -17.97 -4.31
N LEU A 89 5.35 -16.66 -4.47
CA LEU A 89 6.60 -15.99 -4.14
C LEU A 89 6.70 -15.63 -2.66
N PHE A 90 5.57 -15.62 -1.93
CA PHE A 90 5.49 -15.15 -0.55
C PHE A 90 4.57 -16.03 0.33
N PRO A 91 5.13 -17.01 1.06
CA PRO A 91 6.54 -17.41 1.11
C PRO A 91 7.01 -18.09 -0.18
N LEU A 92 8.30 -18.03 -0.49
CA LEU A 92 8.87 -18.60 -1.72
C LEU A 92 8.63 -20.12 -1.75
N MET A 93 7.63 -20.53 -2.51
CA MET A 93 7.23 -21.91 -2.74
C MET A 93 6.92 -22.05 -4.23
N LEU A 94 7.90 -22.57 -4.99
CA LEU A 94 7.80 -22.80 -6.42
C LEU A 94 7.81 -24.30 -6.68
N THR A 95 6.67 -24.94 -6.48
CA THR A 95 6.53 -26.38 -6.72
C THR A 95 6.05 -26.61 -8.16
N PHE A 96 6.90 -27.22 -8.98
CA PHE A 96 6.59 -27.53 -10.38
C PHE A 96 6.21 -28.99 -10.56
N ASN A 97 4.91 -29.27 -10.68
CA ASN A 97 4.33 -30.58 -10.96
C ASN A 97 3.16 -30.40 -11.96
N SER A 98 2.81 -31.46 -12.67
CA SER A 98 1.65 -31.55 -13.57
C SER A 98 0.32 -31.06 -12.97
N GLN A 99 0.15 -31.17 -11.65
CA GLN A 99 -1.04 -30.66 -10.93
C GLN A 99 -0.91 -29.21 -10.44
N THR A 100 0.29 -28.62 -10.43
CA THR A 100 0.53 -27.25 -9.92
C THR A 100 0.59 -26.17 -11.00
N VAL A 101 0.63 -26.55 -12.28
CA VAL A 101 0.44 -25.63 -13.42
C VAL A 101 -1.05 -25.48 -13.78
N ASN A 102 -1.84 -25.04 -12.81
CA ASN A 102 -3.25 -24.67 -13.01
C ASN A 102 -3.37 -23.13 -13.17
N ALA A 103 -4.43 -22.66 -13.83
CA ALA A 103 -4.76 -21.24 -14.01
C ALA A 103 -4.76 -20.45 -12.68
N ALA A 104 -5.23 -21.05 -11.58
CA ALA A 104 -5.25 -20.39 -10.27
C ALA A 104 -3.83 -20.14 -9.71
N GLU A 105 -2.91 -21.09 -9.91
CA GLU A 105 -1.51 -20.98 -9.46
C GLU A 105 -0.72 -20.01 -10.35
N ILE A 106 -0.98 -20.01 -11.66
CA ILE A 106 -0.41 -19.01 -12.58
C ILE A 106 -0.91 -17.61 -12.21
N LEU A 107 -2.19 -17.47 -11.88
CA LEU A 107 -2.76 -16.21 -11.40
C LEU A 107 -2.08 -15.75 -10.10
N LEU A 108 -1.80 -16.67 -9.17
CA LEU A 108 -1.08 -16.36 -7.93
C LEU A 108 0.32 -15.81 -8.21
N LEU A 109 1.08 -16.47 -9.09
CA LEU A 109 2.42 -16.03 -9.47
C LEU A 109 2.41 -14.64 -10.13
N VAL A 110 1.44 -14.39 -11.01
CA VAL A 110 1.24 -13.08 -11.64
C VAL A 110 0.87 -12.03 -10.60
N ALA A 111 -0.02 -12.34 -9.67
CA ALA A 111 -0.43 -11.43 -8.61
C ALA A 111 0.74 -11.07 -7.68
N ASP A 112 1.55 -12.04 -7.29
CA ASP A 112 2.75 -11.81 -6.49
C ASP A 112 3.75 -10.89 -7.23
N GLY A 113 3.96 -11.13 -8.53
CA GLY A 113 4.78 -10.25 -9.38
C GLY A 113 4.25 -8.81 -9.45
N LEU A 114 2.93 -8.65 -9.63
CA LEU A 114 2.29 -7.34 -9.64
C LEU A 114 2.43 -6.62 -8.30
N ILE A 115 2.33 -7.33 -7.18
CA ILE A 115 2.52 -6.76 -5.84
C ILE A 115 3.94 -6.24 -5.65
N ILE A 116 4.96 -6.96 -6.14
CA ILE A 116 6.35 -6.47 -6.08
C ILE A 116 6.49 -5.15 -6.82
N ILE A 117 6.00 -5.10 -8.07
CA ILE A 117 6.06 -3.90 -8.92
C ILE A 117 5.30 -2.74 -8.26
N ALA A 118 4.08 -3.00 -7.77
CA ALA A 118 3.26 -2.02 -7.07
C ALA A 118 3.95 -1.49 -5.81
N THR A 119 4.66 -2.35 -5.08
CA THR A 119 5.35 -1.98 -3.85
C THR A 119 6.57 -1.12 -4.12
N ILE A 120 7.41 -1.48 -5.10
CA ILE A 120 8.54 -0.65 -5.54
C ILE A 120 8.05 0.74 -5.95
N TRP A 121 7.00 0.77 -6.77
CA TRP A 121 6.38 2.02 -7.19
C TRP A 121 5.93 2.81 -5.95
N THR A 122 5.24 2.17 -5.00
CA THR A 122 4.74 2.77 -3.75
C THR A 122 5.84 3.44 -2.93
N ILE A 123 6.98 2.78 -2.76
CA ILE A 123 8.14 3.34 -2.06
C ILE A 123 8.64 4.61 -2.76
N LEU A 124 8.87 4.54 -4.09
CA LEU A 124 9.42 5.67 -4.85
C LEU A 124 8.55 6.94 -4.74
N SER A 125 7.22 6.76 -4.81
CA SER A 125 6.32 7.90 -4.63
C SER A 125 6.25 8.37 -3.18
N GLY A 126 6.30 7.47 -2.21
CA GLY A 126 6.37 7.86 -0.80
C GLY A 126 7.56 8.80 -0.54
N VAL A 127 8.73 8.43 -1.06
CA VAL A 127 9.96 9.22 -0.96
C VAL A 127 9.85 10.57 -1.66
N GLU A 128 9.30 10.61 -2.88
CA GLU A 128 9.07 11.85 -3.63
C GLU A 128 8.20 12.86 -2.83
N TYR A 129 7.11 12.38 -2.22
CA TYR A 129 6.24 13.21 -1.40
C TYR A 129 6.94 13.71 -0.12
N LEU A 130 7.74 12.86 0.52
CA LEU A 130 8.53 13.26 1.69
C LEU A 130 9.50 14.39 1.34
N ILE A 131 10.25 14.25 0.24
CA ILE A 131 11.24 15.24 -0.19
C ILE A 131 10.54 16.56 -0.55
N GLY A 132 9.41 16.50 -1.26
CA GLY A 132 8.64 17.71 -1.61
C GLY A 132 8.00 18.41 -0.40
N GLY A 133 7.66 17.66 0.65
CA GLY A 133 7.07 18.18 1.88
C GLY A 133 8.06 18.58 2.97
N TRP A 134 9.30 18.09 2.92
CA TRP A 134 10.34 18.36 3.90
C TRP A 134 10.59 19.87 4.16
N PRO A 135 10.61 20.76 3.13
CA PRO A 135 10.76 22.20 3.35
C PRO A 135 9.59 22.82 4.12
N LEU A 136 8.39 22.26 4.00
CA LEU A 136 7.19 22.74 4.70
C LEU A 136 7.21 22.34 6.18
N LEU A 137 7.83 21.22 6.54
CA LEU A 137 7.99 20.80 7.95
C LEU A 137 9.00 21.67 8.69
N ARG A 138 10.13 22.03 8.06
CA ARG A 138 11.18 22.84 8.69
C ARG A 138 10.72 24.26 9.04
N SER A 139 9.90 24.88 8.20
CA SER A 139 9.29 26.20 8.50
C SER A 139 8.30 26.20 9.67
N SER A 140 7.86 25.04 10.18
CA SER A 140 6.99 24.96 11.39
C SER A 140 7.79 25.10 12.67
N GLU A 141 9.01 24.58 12.70
CA GLU A 141 9.86 24.62 13.88
C GLU A 141 10.37 26.04 14.13
N GLU A 142 10.67 26.79 13.07
CA GLU A 142 11.10 28.19 13.14
C GLU A 142 9.98 29.18 13.52
N SER A 143 8.70 28.81 13.39
CA SER A 143 7.57 29.67 13.78
C SER A 143 6.98 29.32 15.16
N ALA A 144 7.50 28.28 15.80
CA ALA A 144 7.15 27.85 17.15
C ALA A 144 8.23 28.21 18.20
N GLN A 145 9.32 28.86 17.78
CA GLN A 145 10.31 29.55 18.63
C GLN A 145 10.08 31.06 18.58
#